data_AF-B9JQN4-F1
#
_entry.id   AF-B9JQN4-F1
#
_cell.length_a   1.000
_cell.length_b   1.000
_cell.length_c   1.000
_cell.angle_alpha   90.00
_cell.angle_beta   90.00
_cell.angle_gamma   90.00
#
_symmetry.space_group_name_H-M   'P 1'
#
loop_
_entity.id
_entity.type
_entity.pdbx_description
1 polymer ?
#
loop_
_entity_poly.entity_id
_entity_poly.type
_entity_poly.pdbx_seq_one_letter_code
_entity_poly.pdbx_strand_id
1 'polypeptide(L)'
;MYSTLDGAKNHAKQLKRILSASGLIYSLAKCQAAVARAGGFRDWHDLTTNLQVDARSRPFFDFWGALVQQLPVPCHVPVRSYLRDCDDVSSNKKGLSEKWVRDVIPYCASLELVHRKHSSVLMPGSGRGQKLRLEIVSGMLLNVEGHDGFAPQLDPETLAIVQSGKPASLLPTLARRADFAHEIDVLISSEIIRVEREATTILGPPSSSLRDQIVRRAQRWNSQKEPEIKTYEISEELAARLKLQLELDRAEGGPKAPYDELEHLGVVLASRFSVAREFATMQAVVDAMGPTIRPRVSSIWCDSRACAVYAVEIKLGMNRSTLAEQIRASFLRATDGFNGLTVSHGSNTEFFNPEWPEFEQEDLQIEIDETITF
;
A
#
# COMPACT_ATOMS: atom_id res chain seq x y z
N MET A 1 -23.18 -2.98 -0.85
CA MET A 1 -21.91 -3.75 -0.88
C MET A 1 -22.03 -4.97 -1.77
N TYR A 2 -22.92 -5.90 -1.43
CA TYR A 2 -23.51 -6.86 -2.37
C TYR A 2 -24.94 -7.10 -1.89
N SER A 3 -25.93 -6.86 -2.75
CA SER A 3 -27.35 -7.03 -2.43
C SER A 3 -27.81 -8.48 -2.52
N THR A 4 -26.96 -9.35 -3.09
CA THR A 4 -27.26 -10.76 -3.32
C THR A 4 -26.06 -11.62 -2.93
N LEU A 5 -26.34 -12.88 -2.60
CA LEU A 5 -25.32 -13.89 -2.35
C LEU A 5 -24.40 -14.08 -3.57
N ASP A 6 -24.94 -13.93 -4.79
CA ASP A 6 -24.14 -14.02 -6.01
C ASP A 6 -23.19 -12.83 -6.18
N GLY A 7 -23.59 -11.63 -5.74
CA GLY A 7 -22.69 -10.49 -5.61
C GLY A 7 -21.51 -10.81 -4.68
N ALA A 8 -21.78 -11.37 -3.49
CA ALA A 8 -20.73 -11.76 -2.55
C ALA A 8 -19.78 -12.82 -3.14
N LYS A 9 -20.32 -13.82 -3.85
CA LYS A 9 -19.51 -14.83 -4.56
C LYS A 9 -18.62 -14.21 -5.64
N ASN A 10 -19.15 -13.23 -6.38
CA ASN A 10 -18.39 -12.54 -7.42
C ASN A 10 -17.20 -11.77 -6.81
N HIS A 11 -17.40 -11.09 -5.67
CA HIS A 11 -16.28 -10.45 -4.96
C HIS A 11 -15.24 -11.44 -4.47
N ALA A 12 -15.65 -12.59 -3.91
CA ALA A 12 -14.70 -13.62 -3.49
C ALA A 12 -13.89 -14.21 -4.67
N LYS A 13 -14.53 -14.41 -5.83
CA LYS A 13 -13.87 -14.83 -7.07
C LYS A 13 -12.91 -13.76 -7.59
N GLN A 14 -13.31 -12.49 -7.55
CA GLN A 14 -12.47 -11.36 -7.94
C GLN A 14 -11.23 -11.28 -7.04
N LEU A 15 -11.41 -11.36 -5.72
CA LEU A 15 -10.29 -11.41 -4.77
C LEU A 15 -9.35 -12.59 -5.06
N LYS A 16 -9.90 -13.78 -5.30
CA LYS A 16 -9.10 -14.95 -5.70
C LYS A 16 -8.29 -14.67 -6.97
N ARG A 17 -8.90 -14.03 -7.96
CA ARG A 17 -8.23 -13.68 -9.22
C ARG A 17 -7.07 -12.71 -9.00
N ILE A 18 -7.30 -11.66 -8.20
CA ILE A 18 -6.26 -10.66 -7.85
C ILE A 18 -5.07 -11.34 -7.20
N LEU A 19 -5.30 -12.10 -6.13
CA LEU A 19 -4.23 -12.75 -5.37
C LEU A 19 -3.50 -13.79 -6.21
N SER A 20 -4.21 -14.57 -7.03
CA SER A 20 -3.58 -15.59 -7.88
C SER A 20 -2.75 -14.96 -9.00
N ALA A 21 -3.18 -13.82 -9.56
CA ALA A 21 -2.42 -13.08 -10.57
C ALA A 21 -1.11 -12.49 -10.02
N SER A 22 -1.05 -12.26 -8.70
CA SER A 22 0.16 -11.83 -7.99
C SER A 22 1.02 -13.00 -7.50
N GLY A 23 0.61 -14.26 -7.72
CA GLY A 23 1.36 -15.44 -7.27
C GLY A 23 1.09 -15.86 -5.82
N LEU A 24 -0.03 -15.45 -5.22
CA LEU A 24 -0.39 -15.84 -3.85
C LEU A 24 -1.32 -17.07 -3.80
N ILE A 25 -1.00 -18.00 -2.90
CA ILE A 25 -1.77 -19.22 -2.63
C ILE A 25 -2.82 -18.93 -1.56
N TYR A 26 -3.93 -18.31 -1.98
CA TYR A 26 -5.07 -18.06 -1.10
C TYR A 26 -6.31 -18.76 -1.66
N SER A 27 -6.95 -19.64 -0.89
CA SER A 27 -8.05 -20.48 -1.39
C SER A 27 -9.35 -19.69 -1.54
N LEU A 28 -10.26 -20.16 -2.40
CA LEU A 28 -11.56 -19.51 -2.59
C LEU A 28 -12.37 -19.46 -1.28
N ALA A 29 -12.32 -20.52 -0.47
CA ALA A 29 -12.98 -20.57 0.83
C ALA A 29 -12.44 -19.48 1.78
N LYS A 30 -11.12 -19.23 1.79
CA LYS A 30 -10.52 -18.14 2.56
C LYS A 30 -10.92 -16.76 2.03
N CYS A 31 -11.00 -16.60 0.70
CA CYS A 31 -11.55 -15.38 0.09
C CYS A 31 -12.99 -15.12 0.53
N GLN A 32 -13.85 -16.15 0.48
CA GLN A 32 -15.26 -16.07 0.90
C GLN A 32 -15.38 -15.66 2.38
N ALA A 33 -14.60 -16.28 3.25
CA ALA A 33 -14.58 -15.95 4.67
C ALA A 33 -14.13 -14.49 4.92
N ALA A 34 -13.09 -14.03 4.21
CA ALA A 34 -12.62 -12.64 4.32
C ALA A 34 -13.67 -11.64 3.82
N VAL A 35 -14.35 -11.95 2.71
CA VAL A 35 -15.45 -11.13 2.16
C VAL A 35 -16.60 -11.04 3.15
N ALA A 36 -17.04 -12.17 3.73
CA ALA A 36 -18.12 -12.17 4.72
C ALA A 36 -17.78 -11.30 5.95
N ARG A 37 -16.58 -11.47 6.51
CA ARG A 37 -16.13 -10.66 7.66
C ARG A 37 -16.00 -9.17 7.33
N ALA A 38 -15.52 -8.84 6.14
CA ALA A 38 -15.46 -7.46 5.68
C ALA A 38 -16.86 -6.84 5.51
N GLY A 39 -17.84 -7.66 5.10
CA GLY A 39 -19.26 -7.32 5.05
C GLY A 39 -19.93 -7.14 6.42
N GLY A 40 -19.26 -7.50 7.51
CA GLY A 40 -19.80 -7.39 8.87
C GLY A 40 -20.44 -8.67 9.41
N PHE A 41 -20.37 -9.78 8.67
CA PHE A 41 -20.85 -11.10 9.11
C PHE A 41 -19.76 -11.86 9.86
N ARG A 42 -20.14 -12.83 10.69
CA ARG A 42 -19.18 -13.68 11.42
C ARG A 42 -18.40 -14.60 10.48
N ASP A 43 -19.11 -15.23 9.56
CA ASP A 43 -18.56 -16.15 8.57
C ASP A 43 -19.45 -16.21 7.32
N TRP A 44 -19.07 -17.08 6.38
CA TRP A 44 -19.81 -17.25 5.13
C TRP A 44 -21.22 -17.84 5.33
N HIS A 45 -21.41 -18.67 6.35
CA HIS A 45 -22.70 -19.27 6.67
C HIS A 45 -23.66 -18.22 7.25
N ASP A 46 -23.16 -17.39 8.16
CA ASP A 46 -23.87 -16.24 8.70
C ASP A 46 -24.31 -15.27 7.59
N LEU A 47 -23.42 -14.99 6.64
CA LEU A 47 -23.77 -14.22 5.44
C LEU A 47 -24.88 -14.89 4.64
N THR A 48 -24.82 -16.20 4.39
CA THR A 48 -25.85 -16.89 3.60
C THR A 48 -27.24 -16.85 4.26
N THR A 49 -27.29 -16.85 5.59
CA THR A 49 -28.52 -16.94 6.36
C THR A 49 -29.13 -15.56 6.63
N ASN A 50 -28.29 -14.56 6.92
CA ASN A 50 -28.74 -13.28 7.48
C ASN A 50 -28.64 -12.09 6.51
N LEU A 51 -28.24 -12.31 5.24
CA LEU A 51 -28.09 -11.22 4.25
C LEU A 51 -29.35 -10.37 4.07
N GLN A 52 -30.54 -10.98 4.19
CA GLN A 52 -31.84 -10.31 4.01
C GLN A 52 -32.36 -9.66 5.30
N VAL A 53 -31.85 -10.06 6.47
CA VAL A 53 -32.39 -9.69 7.78
C VAL A 53 -31.54 -8.59 8.44
N ASP A 54 -30.22 -8.67 8.31
CA ASP A 54 -29.26 -7.72 8.87
C ASP A 54 -28.60 -6.90 7.73
N ALA A 55 -29.38 -6.07 7.06
CA ALA A 55 -28.86 -5.13 6.07
C ALA A 55 -28.18 -3.93 6.77
N ARG A 56 -27.17 -4.18 7.61
CA ARG A 56 -26.21 -3.15 8.00
C ARG A 56 -25.37 -2.82 6.79
N SER A 57 -25.90 -1.94 5.94
CA SER A 57 -25.23 -1.48 4.72
C SER A 57 -23.99 -0.68 5.11
N ARG A 58 -22.84 -1.36 5.24
CA ARG A 58 -21.55 -0.69 5.22
C ARG A 58 -21.34 -0.08 3.82
N PRO A 59 -20.94 1.18 3.72
CA PRO A 59 -20.56 1.79 2.46
C PRO A 59 -19.59 0.90 1.66
N PHE A 60 -19.74 0.85 0.33
CA PHE A 60 -18.96 -0.02 -0.55
C PHE A 60 -17.44 0.18 -0.42
N PHE A 61 -16.97 1.37 -0.02
CA PHE A 61 -15.54 1.65 0.13
C PHE A 61 -15.00 1.27 1.52
N ASP A 62 -15.86 1.22 2.56
CA ASP A 62 -15.49 0.69 3.87
C ASP A 62 -15.31 -0.83 3.82
N PHE A 63 -15.95 -1.49 2.84
CA PHE A 63 -15.75 -2.91 2.57
C PHE A 63 -14.31 -3.25 2.18
N TRP A 64 -13.69 -2.51 1.26
CA TRP A 64 -12.33 -2.84 0.81
C TRP A 64 -11.29 -2.55 1.88
N GLY A 65 -11.46 -1.46 2.64
CA GLY A 65 -10.65 -1.20 3.84
C GLY A 65 -10.80 -2.31 4.88
N ALA A 66 -12.04 -2.70 5.19
CA ALA A 66 -12.32 -3.82 6.08
C ALA A 66 -11.78 -5.15 5.51
N LEU A 67 -11.87 -5.37 4.21
CA LEU A 67 -11.37 -6.57 3.54
C LEU A 67 -9.86 -6.67 3.67
N VAL A 68 -9.13 -5.59 3.42
CA VAL A 68 -7.67 -5.55 3.63
C VAL A 68 -7.33 -5.87 5.09
N GLN A 69 -8.08 -5.33 6.07
CA GLN A 69 -7.88 -5.65 7.49
C GLN A 69 -8.16 -7.13 7.83
N GLN A 70 -9.03 -7.81 7.08
CA GLN A 70 -9.36 -9.23 7.26
C GLN A 70 -8.38 -10.18 6.56
N LEU A 71 -7.44 -9.65 5.76
CA LEU A 71 -6.49 -10.42 4.99
C LEU A 71 -5.11 -10.44 5.67
N PRO A 72 -4.32 -11.51 5.48
CA PRO A 72 -2.91 -11.52 5.87
C PRO A 72 -2.14 -10.39 5.20
N VAL A 73 -1.11 -9.87 5.88
CA VAL A 73 -0.31 -8.72 5.41
C VAL A 73 0.21 -8.88 3.97
N PRO A 74 0.69 -10.06 3.52
CA PRO A 74 1.15 -10.21 2.14
C PRO A 74 0.07 -9.98 1.08
N CYS A 75 -1.20 -10.15 1.42
CA CYS A 75 -2.32 -9.88 0.51
C CYS A 75 -2.63 -8.37 0.37
N HIS A 76 -2.10 -7.50 1.24
CA HIS A 76 -2.49 -6.09 1.29
C HIS A 76 -2.05 -5.34 0.03
N VAL A 77 -0.79 -5.51 -0.40
CA VAL A 77 -0.24 -4.81 -1.56
C VAL A 77 -0.93 -5.21 -2.87
N PRO A 78 -1.12 -6.51 -3.19
CA PRO A 78 -1.90 -6.93 -4.36
C PRO A 78 -3.29 -6.27 -4.44
N VAL A 79 -4.02 -6.26 -3.31
CA VAL A 79 -5.37 -5.69 -3.25
C VAL A 79 -5.32 -4.17 -3.40
N ARG A 80 -4.44 -3.48 -2.67
CA ARG A 80 -4.30 -2.01 -2.76
C ARG A 80 -3.88 -1.56 -4.16
N SER A 81 -2.93 -2.25 -4.79
CA SER A 81 -2.54 -1.93 -6.16
C SER A 81 -3.66 -2.18 -7.14
N TYR A 82 -4.40 -3.29 -7.00
CA TYR A 82 -5.58 -3.52 -7.85
C TYR A 82 -6.60 -2.39 -7.74
N LEU A 83 -6.85 -1.89 -6.53
CA LEU A 83 -7.77 -0.76 -6.30
C LEU A 83 -7.23 0.57 -6.84
N ARG A 84 -5.91 0.75 -6.89
CA ARG A 84 -5.27 1.91 -7.50
C ARG A 84 -5.35 1.85 -9.03
N ASP A 85 -5.10 0.68 -9.60
CA ASP A 85 -4.88 0.48 -11.03
C ASP A 85 -6.17 0.07 -11.79
N CYS A 86 -7.32 -0.09 -11.12
CA CYS A 86 -8.54 -0.65 -11.71
C CYS A 86 -9.09 0.13 -12.91
N ASP A 87 -8.78 1.43 -13.00
CA ASP A 87 -9.27 2.33 -14.06
C ASP A 87 -8.20 2.66 -15.13
N ASP A 88 -6.96 2.19 -14.95
CA ASP A 88 -5.89 2.40 -15.94
C ASP A 88 -5.94 1.30 -17.01
N VAL A 89 -6.66 1.58 -18.10
CA VAL A 89 -6.84 0.71 -19.28
C VAL A 89 -5.48 0.29 -19.89
N SER A 90 -4.41 1.06 -19.65
CA SER A 90 -3.05 0.74 -20.11
C SER A 90 -2.32 -0.26 -19.19
N SER A 91 -2.64 -0.28 -17.89
CA SER A 91 -1.97 -1.09 -16.87
C SER A 91 -2.39 -2.57 -16.88
N ASN A 92 -3.59 -2.88 -17.39
CA ASN A 92 -4.11 -4.25 -17.47
C ASN A 92 -3.41 -5.14 -18.49
N LYS A 93 -2.48 -4.59 -19.30
CA LYS A 93 -1.67 -5.36 -20.27
C LYS A 93 -0.42 -6.00 -19.67
N LYS A 94 -0.07 -5.70 -18.43
CA LYS A 94 1.17 -6.21 -17.83
C LYS A 94 0.94 -7.60 -17.26
N GLY A 95 1.55 -8.60 -17.92
CA GLY A 95 1.46 -10.02 -17.57
C GLY A 95 2.00 -10.34 -16.17
N LEU A 96 1.94 -11.63 -15.81
CA LEU A 96 2.33 -12.18 -14.50
C LEU A 96 3.66 -11.64 -13.93
N SER A 97 4.63 -11.25 -14.77
CA SER A 97 5.98 -10.91 -14.29
C SER A 97 6.03 -9.66 -13.41
N GLU A 98 5.37 -8.54 -13.75
CA GLU A 98 5.51 -7.31 -12.95
C GLU A 98 4.78 -7.38 -11.60
N LYS A 99 3.58 -7.97 -11.59
CA LYS A 99 2.79 -8.13 -10.36
C LYS A 99 3.48 -9.10 -9.40
N TRP A 100 3.96 -10.23 -9.92
CA TRP A 100 4.73 -11.19 -9.14
C TRP A 100 6.04 -10.59 -8.60
N VAL A 101 6.79 -9.84 -9.43
CA VAL A 101 8.02 -9.15 -8.99
C VAL A 101 7.74 -8.19 -7.83
N ARG A 102 6.65 -7.43 -7.90
CA ARG A 102 6.28 -6.49 -6.82
C ARG A 102 5.80 -7.22 -5.56
N ASP A 103 4.98 -8.26 -5.73
CA ASP A 103 4.20 -8.82 -4.63
C ASP A 103 4.89 -10.01 -3.94
N VAL A 104 5.75 -10.77 -4.63
CA VAL A 104 6.36 -12.02 -4.12
C VAL A 104 7.88 -11.91 -3.93
N ILE A 105 8.64 -11.31 -4.85
CA ILE A 105 10.11 -11.22 -4.72
C ILE A 105 10.57 -10.60 -3.39
N PRO A 106 9.94 -9.53 -2.86
CA PRO A 106 10.35 -8.97 -1.57
C PRO A 106 10.29 -9.99 -0.43
N TYR A 107 9.34 -10.93 -0.49
CA TYR A 107 9.22 -12.03 0.47
C TYR A 107 10.30 -13.08 0.21
N CYS A 108 10.54 -13.49 -1.03
CA CYS A 108 11.62 -14.42 -1.37
C CYS A 108 12.99 -13.93 -0.88
N ALA A 109 13.34 -12.68 -1.19
CA ALA A 109 14.61 -12.06 -0.80
C ALA A 109 14.72 -11.85 0.72
N SER A 110 13.60 -11.63 1.41
CA SER A 110 13.59 -11.51 2.86
C SER A 110 13.70 -12.87 3.55
N LEU A 111 13.06 -13.90 2.98
CA LEU A 111 13.10 -15.27 3.47
C LEU A 111 14.50 -15.88 3.32
N GLU A 112 15.16 -15.70 2.17
CA GLU A 112 16.56 -16.13 1.96
C GLU A 112 17.47 -15.55 3.03
N LEU A 113 17.39 -14.23 3.25
CA LEU A 113 18.24 -13.53 4.19
C LEU A 113 18.02 -14.01 5.63
N VAL A 114 16.77 -14.23 6.02
CA VAL A 114 16.42 -14.71 7.37
C VAL A 114 16.93 -16.13 7.57
N HIS A 115 16.72 -17.03 6.61
CA HIS A 115 17.28 -18.38 6.68
C HIS A 115 18.80 -18.37 6.75
N ARG A 116 19.47 -17.58 5.90
CA ARG A 116 20.93 -17.44 5.90
C ARG A 116 21.49 -16.96 7.23
N LYS A 117 20.74 -16.13 7.98
CA LYS A 117 21.18 -15.56 9.27
C LYS A 117 20.78 -16.37 10.49
N HIS A 118 19.71 -17.15 10.42
CA HIS A 118 19.10 -17.75 11.61
C HIS A 118 18.97 -19.28 11.54
N SER A 119 19.06 -19.90 10.36
CA SER A 119 19.00 -21.35 10.23
C SER A 119 20.40 -21.94 10.40
N SER A 120 20.59 -22.75 11.45
CA SER A 120 21.88 -23.32 11.84
C SER A 120 22.59 -24.08 10.74
N VAL A 121 21.86 -24.67 9.77
CA VAL A 121 22.44 -25.40 8.63
C VAL A 121 22.88 -24.51 7.46
N LEU A 122 22.45 -23.25 7.44
CA LEU A 122 22.72 -22.27 6.36
C LEU A 122 23.64 -21.12 6.78
N MET A 123 23.85 -20.90 8.08
CA MET A 123 24.73 -19.84 8.57
C MET A 123 26.18 -20.03 8.07
N PRO A 124 26.95 -18.93 7.88
CA PRO A 124 28.38 -19.04 7.64
C PRO A 124 29.06 -19.84 8.77
N GLY A 125 29.87 -20.83 8.40
CA GLY A 125 30.57 -21.68 9.37
C GLY A 125 29.86 -22.99 9.74
N SER A 126 28.67 -23.28 9.19
CA SER A 126 27.90 -24.52 9.46
C SER A 126 28.47 -25.81 8.84
N GLY A 127 29.79 -25.87 8.66
CA GLY A 127 30.50 -27.06 8.18
C GLY A 127 30.47 -27.29 6.68
N ARG A 128 30.93 -28.49 6.28
CA ARG A 128 30.98 -28.93 4.88
C ARG A 128 29.56 -28.95 4.28
N GLY A 129 29.44 -28.56 3.00
CA GLY A 129 28.15 -28.50 2.30
C GLY A 129 27.31 -27.24 2.53
N GLN A 130 27.67 -26.39 3.52
CA GLN A 130 26.92 -25.16 3.83
C GLN A 130 26.72 -24.25 2.62
N LYS A 131 27.78 -24.03 1.83
CA LYS A 131 27.72 -23.20 0.62
C LYS A 131 26.74 -23.76 -0.41
N LEU A 132 26.74 -25.08 -0.60
CA LEU A 132 25.81 -25.74 -1.52
C LEU A 132 24.36 -25.64 -1.03
N ARG A 133 24.11 -25.88 0.26
CA ARG A 133 22.77 -25.69 0.86
C ARG A 133 22.24 -24.27 0.65
N LEU A 134 23.10 -23.26 0.83
CA LEU A 134 22.74 -21.87 0.58
C LEU A 134 22.47 -21.59 -0.89
N GLU A 135 23.29 -22.12 -1.81
CA GLU A 135 23.08 -22.02 -3.26
C GLU A 135 21.76 -22.67 -3.68
N ILE A 136 21.39 -23.82 -3.09
CA ILE A 136 20.12 -24.50 -3.35
C ILE A 136 18.93 -23.63 -2.92
N VAL A 137 18.92 -23.17 -1.67
CA VAL A 137 17.82 -22.34 -1.15
C VAL A 137 17.73 -21.01 -1.90
N SER A 138 18.86 -20.36 -2.17
CA SER A 138 18.90 -19.11 -2.93
C SER A 138 18.46 -19.31 -4.37
N GLY A 139 18.89 -20.40 -5.01
CA GLY A 139 18.51 -20.74 -6.38
C GLY A 139 17.00 -20.90 -6.52
N MET A 140 16.38 -21.60 -5.57
CA MET A 140 14.93 -21.76 -5.50
C MET A 140 14.18 -20.47 -5.16
N LEU A 141 14.75 -19.53 -4.40
CA LEU A 141 14.05 -18.29 -4.03
C LEU A 141 14.24 -17.15 -5.05
N LEU A 142 15.41 -17.09 -5.70
CA LEU A 142 15.88 -15.92 -6.45
C LEU A 142 16.27 -16.21 -7.90
N ASN A 143 15.95 -17.41 -8.41
CA ASN A 143 16.23 -17.82 -9.79
C ASN A 143 17.71 -17.70 -10.20
N VAL A 144 18.63 -18.16 -9.35
CA VAL A 144 20.09 -18.01 -9.59
C VAL A 144 20.55 -18.70 -10.89
N GLU A 145 19.87 -19.77 -11.31
CA GLU A 145 20.16 -20.48 -12.56
C GLU A 145 19.47 -19.89 -13.80
N GLY A 146 18.63 -18.85 -13.63
CA GLY A 146 18.05 -18.09 -14.74
C GLY A 146 16.99 -18.84 -15.55
N HIS A 147 16.15 -19.65 -14.89
CA HIS A 147 15.09 -20.39 -15.56
C HIS A 147 13.98 -19.47 -16.09
N ASP A 148 13.55 -19.74 -17.32
CA ASP A 148 12.37 -19.14 -17.90
C ASP A 148 11.11 -19.61 -17.15
N GLY A 149 10.18 -18.69 -16.89
CA GLY A 149 8.94 -19.02 -16.18
C GLY A 149 9.07 -19.21 -14.66
N PHE A 150 10.18 -18.76 -14.06
CA PHE A 150 10.34 -18.73 -12.60
C PHE A 150 9.27 -17.84 -11.94
N ALA A 151 8.26 -18.48 -11.36
CA ALA A 151 7.16 -17.81 -10.66
C ALA A 151 6.72 -18.63 -9.44
N PRO A 152 7.60 -18.80 -8.43
CA PRO A 152 7.22 -19.43 -7.17
C PRO A 152 6.03 -18.71 -6.53
N GLN A 153 5.18 -19.47 -5.86
CA GLN A 153 3.96 -18.96 -5.24
C GLN A 153 4.14 -18.78 -3.73
N LEU A 154 3.58 -17.71 -3.18
CA LEU A 154 3.65 -17.38 -1.76
C LEU A 154 2.38 -17.82 -1.02
N ASP A 155 2.52 -18.59 0.05
CA ASP A 155 1.48 -18.74 1.06
C ASP A 155 1.53 -17.53 2.02
N PRO A 156 0.51 -16.66 2.02
CA PRO A 156 0.54 -15.42 2.78
C PRO A 156 0.38 -15.60 4.30
N GLU A 157 -0.01 -16.80 4.78
CA GLU A 157 -0.17 -17.07 6.22
C GLU A 157 1.11 -17.64 6.85
N THR A 158 1.74 -18.58 6.14
CA THR A 158 2.95 -19.27 6.63
C THR A 158 4.23 -18.60 6.14
N LEU A 159 4.13 -17.73 5.13
CA LEU A 159 5.26 -17.19 4.36
C LEU A 159 6.08 -18.27 3.63
N ALA A 160 5.50 -19.45 3.44
CA ALA A 160 6.13 -20.51 2.66
C ALA A 160 6.11 -20.18 1.16
N ILE A 161 7.15 -20.59 0.45
CA ILE A 161 7.32 -20.39 -0.98
C ILE A 161 7.23 -21.73 -1.69
N VAL A 162 6.21 -21.93 -2.52
CA VAL A 162 5.91 -23.17 -3.22
C VAL A 162 6.33 -23.09 -4.68
N GLN A 163 7.00 -24.13 -5.16
CA GLN A 163 7.40 -24.29 -6.56
C GLN A 163 6.92 -25.61 -7.10
N SER A 164 6.47 -25.60 -8.36
CA SER A 164 6.12 -26.81 -9.09
C SER A 164 7.39 -27.51 -9.56
N GLY A 165 7.55 -28.77 -9.18
CA GLY A 165 8.71 -29.59 -9.52
C GLY A 165 9.57 -29.99 -8.33
N LYS A 166 10.49 -30.91 -8.59
CA LYS A 166 11.44 -31.45 -7.61
C LYS A 166 12.71 -30.60 -7.58
N PRO A 167 13.51 -30.65 -6.50
CA PRO A 167 14.74 -29.87 -6.41
C PRO A 167 15.69 -30.04 -7.61
N ALA A 168 15.83 -31.26 -8.12
CA ALA A 168 16.71 -31.54 -9.25
C ALA A 168 16.21 -30.95 -10.58
N SER A 169 14.90 -30.81 -10.77
CA SER A 169 14.34 -30.14 -11.96
C SER A 169 14.35 -28.62 -11.83
N LEU A 170 14.27 -28.10 -10.61
CA LEU A 170 14.33 -26.66 -10.32
C LEU A 170 15.77 -26.13 -10.40
N LEU A 171 16.76 -26.97 -10.13
CA LEU A 171 18.19 -26.60 -10.09
C LEU A 171 19.05 -27.61 -10.85
N PRO A 172 18.85 -27.79 -12.17
CA PRO A 172 19.55 -28.79 -12.98
C PRO A 172 21.08 -28.64 -12.98
N THR A 173 21.61 -27.43 -12.74
CA THR A 173 23.07 -27.24 -12.69
C THR A 173 23.63 -27.68 -11.35
N LEU A 174 23.02 -27.27 -10.23
CA LEU A 174 23.41 -27.73 -8.90
C LEU A 174 23.16 -29.23 -8.71
N ALA A 175 22.15 -29.79 -9.35
CA ALA A 175 21.81 -31.22 -9.30
C ALA A 175 22.93 -32.14 -9.83
N ARG A 176 23.86 -31.62 -10.64
CA ARG A 176 25.02 -32.38 -11.14
C ARG A 176 26.11 -32.59 -10.08
N ARG A 177 26.06 -31.87 -8.96
CA ARG A 177 27.04 -32.02 -7.89
C ARG A 177 26.80 -33.31 -7.13
N ALA A 178 27.88 -34.06 -6.84
CA ALA A 178 27.79 -35.38 -6.21
C ALA A 178 27.13 -35.36 -4.82
N ASP A 179 27.24 -34.24 -4.11
CA ASP A 179 26.69 -34.00 -2.78
C ASP A 179 25.25 -33.45 -2.78
N PHE A 180 24.67 -33.13 -3.94
CA PHE A 180 23.36 -32.47 -4.03
C PHE A 180 22.24 -33.21 -3.30
N ALA A 181 22.08 -34.51 -3.55
CA ALA A 181 21.01 -35.30 -2.92
C ALA A 181 21.14 -35.33 -1.39
N HIS A 182 22.37 -35.49 -0.89
CA HIS A 182 22.65 -35.45 0.54
C HIS A 182 22.30 -34.11 1.16
N GLU A 183 22.68 -33.00 0.52
CA GLU A 183 22.38 -31.66 1.02
C GLU A 183 20.88 -31.32 0.98
N ILE A 184 20.12 -31.88 0.04
CA ILE A 184 18.65 -31.82 0.04
C ILE A 184 18.08 -32.55 1.26
N ASP A 185 18.56 -33.75 1.58
CA ASP A 185 18.09 -34.50 2.75
C ASP A 185 18.38 -33.75 4.07
N VAL A 186 19.52 -33.07 4.16
CA VAL A 186 19.86 -32.20 5.30
C VAL A 186 18.87 -31.02 5.42
N LEU A 187 18.54 -30.38 4.29
CA LEU A 187 17.57 -29.28 4.27
C LEU A 187 16.14 -29.72 4.64
N ILE A 188 15.75 -30.94 4.22
CA ILE A 188 14.47 -31.55 4.61
C ILE A 188 14.45 -31.85 6.11
N SER A 189 15.50 -32.50 6.61
CA SER A 189 15.64 -32.86 8.03
C SER A 189 15.69 -31.66 8.96
N SER A 190 16.11 -30.51 8.43
CA SER A 190 16.18 -29.23 9.16
C SER A 190 14.91 -28.38 9.00
N GLU A 191 13.86 -28.92 8.38
CA GLU A 191 12.58 -28.24 8.13
C GLU A 191 12.72 -26.90 7.38
N ILE A 192 13.74 -26.78 6.51
CA ILE A 192 13.91 -25.61 5.63
C ILE A 192 13.13 -25.81 4.34
N ILE A 193 13.14 -27.03 3.81
CA ILE A 193 12.39 -27.40 2.62
C ILE A 193 11.51 -28.62 2.89
N ARG A 194 10.39 -28.68 2.18
CA ARG A 194 9.51 -29.84 2.11
C ARG A 194 9.36 -30.24 0.65
N VAL A 195 9.58 -31.51 0.36
CA VAL A 195 9.43 -32.06 -1.00
C VAL A 195 8.22 -32.99 -1.02
N GLU A 196 7.25 -32.65 -1.85
CA GLU A 196 6.07 -33.47 -2.13
C GLU A 196 6.19 -34.03 -3.56
N ARG A 197 5.23 -34.85 -4.01
CA ARG A 197 5.33 -35.55 -5.31
C ARG A 197 5.62 -34.63 -6.49
N GLU A 198 4.94 -33.48 -6.53
CA GLU A 198 4.95 -32.53 -7.66
C GLU A 198 5.39 -31.12 -7.26
N ALA A 199 5.77 -30.90 -6.00
CA ALA A 199 6.08 -29.56 -5.50
C ALA A 199 7.20 -29.57 -4.48
N THR A 200 8.00 -28.50 -4.50
CA THR A 200 9.00 -28.20 -3.49
C THR A 200 8.60 -26.92 -2.79
N THR A 201 8.52 -26.96 -1.46
CA THR A 201 8.15 -25.81 -0.64
C THR A 201 9.33 -25.41 0.24
N ILE A 202 9.69 -24.13 0.23
CA ILE A 202 10.59 -23.54 1.21
C ILE A 202 9.73 -23.01 2.35
N LEU A 203 9.96 -23.50 3.56
CA LEU A 203 9.12 -23.22 4.71
C LEU A 203 9.53 -21.89 5.36
N GLY A 204 8.55 -21.07 5.73
CA GLY A 204 8.79 -19.92 6.58
C GLY A 204 9.35 -20.34 7.95
N PRO A 205 10.14 -19.49 8.63
CA PRO A 205 10.68 -19.82 9.94
C PRO A 205 9.54 -20.04 10.96
N PRO A 206 9.68 -21.00 11.90
CA PRO A 206 8.64 -21.30 12.88
C PRO A 206 8.38 -20.13 13.83
N SER A 207 9.43 -19.36 14.15
CA SER A 207 9.37 -18.19 15.01
C SER A 207 8.50 -17.07 14.42
N SER A 208 7.50 -16.61 15.18
CA SER A 208 6.68 -15.45 14.82
C SER A 208 7.52 -14.18 14.65
N SER A 209 8.53 -13.97 15.49
CA SER A 209 9.39 -12.78 15.42
C SER A 209 10.19 -12.70 14.13
N LEU A 210 10.64 -13.85 13.62
CA LEU A 210 11.33 -13.95 12.33
C LEU A 210 10.36 -13.75 11.16
N ARG A 211 9.13 -14.28 11.26
CA ARG A 211 8.08 -14.00 10.25
C ARG A 211 7.73 -12.50 10.20
N ASP A 212 7.61 -11.83 11.34
CA ASP A 212 7.38 -10.39 11.38
C ASP A 212 8.55 -9.60 10.76
N GLN A 213 9.79 -10.07 10.95
CA GLN A 213 10.96 -9.47 10.32
C GLN A 213 10.91 -9.59 8.79
N ILE A 214 10.51 -10.75 8.26
CA ILE A 214 10.31 -10.96 6.81
C ILE A 214 9.26 -9.97 6.29
N VAL A 215 8.11 -9.88 6.95
CA VAL A 215 7.02 -8.97 6.56
C VAL A 215 7.48 -7.51 6.55
N ARG A 216 8.12 -7.03 7.63
CA ARG A 216 8.63 -5.66 7.72
C ARG A 216 9.62 -5.34 6.61
N ARG A 217 10.54 -6.27 6.31
CA ARG A 217 11.54 -6.08 5.27
C ARG A 217 10.91 -6.06 3.88
N ALA A 218 9.96 -6.95 3.61
CA ALA A 218 9.21 -6.98 2.35
C ALA A 218 8.40 -5.69 2.14
N GLN A 219 7.80 -5.13 3.20
CA GLN A 219 7.08 -3.86 3.14
C GLN A 219 8.02 -2.69 2.79
N ARG A 220 9.18 -2.59 3.45
CA ARG A 220 10.17 -1.53 3.17
C ARG A 220 10.68 -1.54 1.74
N TRP A 221 10.83 -2.73 1.14
CA TRP A 221 11.21 -2.86 -0.26
C TRP A 221 10.25 -2.12 -1.20
N ASN A 222 8.95 -2.17 -0.89
CA ASN A 222 7.94 -1.50 -1.69
C ASN A 222 7.85 0.01 -1.43
N SER A 223 8.25 0.47 -0.25
CA SER A 223 8.35 1.91 0.09
C SER A 223 9.50 2.62 -0.64
N GLN A 224 10.57 1.91 -1.00
CA GLN A 224 11.76 2.48 -1.65
C GLN A 224 11.57 2.85 -3.15
N LYS A 225 10.36 2.68 -3.70
CA LYS A 225 10.05 3.01 -5.11
C LYS A 225 9.37 4.37 -5.28
N GLU A 226 9.41 5.24 -4.27
CA GLU A 226 9.10 6.66 -4.46
C GLU A 226 10.15 7.27 -5.41
N PRO A 227 9.75 8.08 -6.40
CA PRO A 227 10.66 8.56 -7.44
C PRO A 227 11.79 9.38 -6.84
N GLU A 228 13.00 9.17 -7.36
CA GLU A 228 14.19 9.94 -7.01
C GLU A 228 13.91 11.43 -7.23
N ILE A 229 13.98 12.23 -6.17
CA ILE A 229 13.82 13.68 -6.24
C ILE A 229 15.01 14.20 -7.03
N LYS A 230 14.77 14.72 -8.24
CA LYS A 230 15.81 15.39 -9.03
C LYS A 230 16.31 16.61 -8.26
N THR A 231 17.52 16.52 -7.72
CA THR A 231 18.23 17.66 -7.14
C THR A 231 18.93 18.43 -8.24
N TYR A 232 18.62 19.72 -8.35
CA TYR A 232 19.29 20.65 -9.26
C TYR A 232 20.37 21.40 -8.46
N GLU A 233 21.60 21.47 -8.98
CA GLU A 233 22.64 22.32 -8.40
C GLU A 233 22.25 23.79 -8.59
N ILE A 234 22.14 24.52 -7.49
CA ILE A 234 21.93 25.97 -7.46
C ILE A 234 23.22 26.66 -6.99
N SER A 235 23.47 27.88 -7.47
CA SER A 235 24.64 28.65 -7.03
C SER A 235 24.55 28.96 -5.53
N GLU A 236 25.71 29.06 -4.86
CA GLU A 236 25.78 29.40 -3.42
C GLU A 236 25.08 30.72 -3.10
N GLU A 237 25.17 31.70 -4.00
CA GLU A 237 24.49 33.00 -3.85
C GLU A 237 22.96 32.83 -3.88
N LEU A 238 22.43 32.04 -4.82
CA LEU A 238 20.99 31.77 -4.89
C LEU A 238 20.53 30.97 -3.66
N ALA A 239 21.31 29.99 -3.21
CA ALA A 239 21.03 29.23 -2.00
C ALA A 239 20.96 30.13 -0.76
N ALA A 240 21.89 31.07 -0.61
CA ALA A 240 21.89 32.04 0.49
C ALA A 240 20.67 32.97 0.45
N ARG A 241 20.30 33.48 -0.73
CA ARG A 241 19.10 34.32 -0.89
C ARG A 241 17.80 33.55 -0.61
N LEU A 242 17.69 32.31 -1.09
CA LEU A 242 16.53 31.46 -0.81
C LEU A 242 16.42 31.11 0.67
N LYS A 243 17.54 30.86 1.34
CA LYS A 243 17.58 30.62 2.79
C LYS A 243 17.10 31.85 3.57
N LEU A 244 17.61 33.04 3.22
CA LEU A 244 17.18 34.29 3.84
C LEU A 244 15.69 34.53 3.64
N GLN A 245 15.18 34.35 2.41
CA GLN A 245 13.74 34.48 2.14
C GLN A 245 12.93 33.50 2.98
N LEU A 246 13.38 32.25 3.11
CA LEU A 246 12.70 31.23 3.90
C LEU A 246 12.68 31.56 5.40
N GLU A 247 13.74 32.17 5.93
CA GLU A 247 13.79 32.65 7.32
C GLU A 247 12.82 33.81 7.56
N LEU A 248 12.73 34.76 6.61
CA LEU A 248 11.76 35.86 6.65
C LEU A 248 10.31 35.35 6.58
N ASP A 249 9.99 34.51 5.59
CA ASP A 249 8.67 33.90 5.42
C ASP A 249 8.27 33.11 6.68
N ARG A 250 9.22 32.38 7.29
CA ARG A 250 9.00 31.63 8.54
C ARG A 250 8.72 32.58 9.70
N ALA A 251 9.43 33.70 9.83
CA ALA A 251 9.21 34.68 10.90
C ALA A 251 7.84 35.36 10.77
N GLU A 252 7.41 35.67 9.55
CA GLU A 252 6.14 36.35 9.26
C GLU A 252 4.91 35.44 9.40
N GLY A 253 5.07 34.12 9.26
CA GLY A 253 3.95 33.15 9.29
C GLY A 253 3.21 33.04 10.63
N GLY A 254 3.62 33.76 11.68
CA GLY A 254 2.94 33.80 12.99
C GLY A 254 3.43 32.76 14.01
N PRO A 255 2.73 32.62 15.17
CA PRO A 255 3.16 31.77 16.28
C PRO A 255 3.37 30.31 15.88
N LYS A 256 4.46 29.71 16.36
CA LYS A 256 4.86 28.35 16.01
C LYS A 256 4.32 27.33 17.00
N ALA A 257 3.84 26.22 16.47
CA ALA A 257 3.55 25.03 17.26
C ALA A 257 4.87 24.42 17.77
N PRO A 258 4.83 23.71 18.91
CA PRO A 258 5.99 23.00 19.43
C PRO A 258 6.29 21.68 18.68
N TYR A 259 5.60 21.42 17.56
CA TYR A 259 5.67 20.19 16.77
C TYR A 259 5.60 20.52 15.27
N ASP A 260 6.26 19.71 14.45
CA ASP A 260 6.22 19.82 12.98
C ASP A 260 5.11 18.95 12.37
N GLU A 261 4.70 17.91 13.08
CA GLU A 261 3.59 17.01 12.73
C GLU A 261 2.72 16.74 13.96
N LEU A 262 1.43 16.55 13.72
CA LEU A 262 0.45 16.22 14.76
C LEU A 262 -0.48 15.13 14.25
N GLU A 263 -0.56 14.00 14.95
CA GLU A 263 -1.59 13.00 14.67
C GLU A 263 -2.90 13.39 15.38
N HIS A 264 -3.97 13.60 14.60
CA HIS A 264 -5.30 13.91 15.10
C HIS A 264 -6.32 12.94 14.54
N LEU A 265 -6.97 12.15 15.41
CA LEU A 265 -7.99 11.15 15.05
C LEU A 265 -7.57 10.17 13.94
N GLY A 266 -6.28 9.81 13.89
CA GLY A 266 -5.70 8.89 12.90
C GLY A 266 -5.39 9.51 11.54
N VAL A 267 -5.33 10.84 11.47
CA VAL A 267 -4.87 11.66 10.33
C VAL A 267 -3.64 12.45 10.75
N VAL A 268 -2.58 12.40 9.95
CA VAL A 268 -1.34 13.15 10.19
C VAL A 268 -1.50 14.57 9.63
N LEU A 269 -1.34 15.57 10.48
CA LEU A 269 -1.40 16.98 10.12
C LEU A 269 0.01 17.54 10.09
N ALA A 270 0.31 18.34 9.08
CA ALA A 270 1.62 18.97 8.92
C ALA A 270 1.49 20.36 8.29
N SER A 271 2.35 21.28 8.70
CA SER A 271 2.35 22.66 8.22
C SER A 271 3.78 23.02 7.79
N ARG A 272 3.92 23.71 6.66
CA ARG A 272 5.25 24.07 6.11
C ARG A 272 6.15 24.79 7.12
N PHE A 273 5.57 25.72 7.88
CA PHE A 273 6.30 26.50 8.88
C PHE A 273 5.86 26.19 10.30
N SER A 274 5.17 25.07 10.53
CA SER A 274 4.69 24.62 11.83
C SER A 274 3.86 25.70 12.54
N VAL A 275 2.96 26.37 11.82
CA VAL A 275 2.19 27.50 12.37
C VAL A 275 1.01 26.97 13.21
N ALA A 276 0.90 27.43 14.46
CA ALA A 276 -0.09 26.90 15.42
C ALA A 276 -1.54 27.02 14.94
N ARG A 277 -1.92 28.15 14.33
CA ARG A 277 -3.28 28.36 13.82
C ARG A 277 -3.65 27.39 12.70
N GLU A 278 -2.70 26.97 11.87
CA GLU A 278 -2.95 26.07 10.75
C GLU A 278 -3.25 24.66 11.22
N PHE A 279 -2.58 24.21 12.28
CA PHE A 279 -2.93 22.95 12.93
C PHE A 279 -4.34 23.00 13.51
N ALA A 280 -4.73 24.09 14.18
CA ALA A 280 -6.09 24.25 14.70
C ALA A 280 -7.14 24.18 13.58
N THR A 281 -6.88 24.85 12.45
CA THR A 281 -7.75 24.77 11.26
C THR A 281 -7.83 23.35 10.71
N MET A 282 -6.70 22.67 10.50
CA MET A 282 -6.69 21.30 10.00
C MET A 282 -7.37 20.31 10.95
N GLN A 283 -7.24 20.49 12.28
CA GLN A 283 -7.96 19.71 13.27
C GLN A 283 -9.47 19.90 13.14
N ALA A 284 -9.95 21.15 13.03
CA ALA A 284 -11.36 21.45 12.82
C ALA A 284 -11.90 20.80 11.55
N VAL A 285 -11.11 20.79 10.47
CA VAL A 285 -11.47 20.09 9.21
C VAL A 285 -11.62 18.58 9.46
N VAL A 286 -10.66 17.94 10.14
CA VAL A 286 -10.73 16.52 10.48
C VAL A 286 -11.92 16.21 11.40
N ASP A 287 -12.27 17.10 12.30
CA ASP A 287 -13.44 16.96 13.18
C ASP A 287 -14.75 17.06 12.38
N ALA A 288 -14.80 17.90 11.35
CA ALA A 288 -15.93 17.99 10.42
C ALA A 288 -16.02 16.81 9.44
N MET A 289 -14.94 16.04 9.26
CA MET A 289 -14.96 14.82 8.45
C MET A 289 -15.86 13.78 9.11
N GLY A 290 -16.91 13.38 8.38
CA GLY A 290 -17.81 12.33 8.81
C GLY A 290 -17.10 10.98 9.00
N PRO A 291 -17.74 10.03 9.70
CA PRO A 291 -17.17 8.70 9.99
C PRO A 291 -16.84 7.88 8.73
N THR A 292 -17.39 8.27 7.58
CA THR A 292 -17.15 7.67 6.27
C THR A 292 -15.94 8.25 5.54
N ILE A 293 -15.52 9.48 5.87
CA ILE A 293 -14.45 10.21 5.19
C ILE A 293 -13.14 10.06 5.97
N ARG A 294 -13.17 10.33 7.27
CA ARG A 294 -11.96 10.39 8.11
C ARG A 294 -11.08 9.14 8.05
N PRO A 295 -11.61 7.90 8.08
CA PRO A 295 -10.77 6.69 7.99
C PRO A 295 -10.04 6.53 6.66
N ARG A 296 -10.37 7.34 5.64
CA ARG A 296 -9.82 7.27 4.29
C ARG A 296 -8.69 8.26 4.05
N VAL A 297 -8.56 9.26 4.90
CA VAL A 297 -7.49 10.26 4.83
C VAL A 297 -6.27 9.74 5.60
N SER A 298 -5.08 9.83 5.01
CA SER A 298 -3.82 9.61 5.71
C SER A 298 -3.28 10.89 6.31
N SER A 299 -3.28 11.97 5.54
CA SER A 299 -2.67 13.22 5.96
C SER A 299 -3.32 14.44 5.34
N ILE A 300 -3.18 15.56 6.04
CA ILE A 300 -3.48 16.90 5.54
C ILE A 300 -2.22 17.74 5.76
N TRP A 301 -1.75 18.38 4.69
CA TRP A 301 -0.61 19.29 4.73
C TRP A 301 -1.06 20.70 4.33
N CYS A 302 -0.59 21.71 5.06
CA CYS A 302 -0.87 23.12 4.76
C CYS A 302 0.39 23.84 4.25
N ASP A 303 0.29 24.51 3.10
CA ASP A 303 1.32 25.44 2.64
C ASP A 303 1.12 26.82 3.28
N SER A 304 1.77 27.02 4.42
CA SER A 304 1.76 28.29 5.16
C SER A 304 2.20 29.49 4.32
N ARG A 305 2.98 29.27 3.25
CA ARG A 305 3.49 30.34 2.38
C ARG A 305 2.42 30.84 1.39
N ALA A 306 1.52 29.95 0.99
CA ALA A 306 0.44 30.27 0.06
C ALA A 306 -0.88 30.59 0.77
N CYS A 307 -0.89 30.56 2.12
CA CYS A 307 -2.02 30.82 3.01
C CYS A 307 -3.27 29.97 2.70
N ALA A 308 -3.66 29.05 3.58
CA ALA A 308 -4.87 28.23 3.40
C ALA A 308 -4.89 27.43 2.08
N VAL A 309 -3.72 27.00 1.60
CA VAL A 309 -3.58 25.98 0.55
C VAL A 309 -3.31 24.64 1.22
N TYR A 310 -4.06 23.61 0.84
CA TYR A 310 -4.03 22.31 1.49
C TYR A 310 -3.80 21.18 0.48
N ALA A 311 -3.04 20.18 0.91
CA ALA A 311 -2.89 18.91 0.22
C ALA A 311 -3.38 17.79 1.13
N VAL A 312 -4.32 16.99 0.65
CA VAL A 312 -4.93 15.87 1.37
C VAL A 312 -4.55 14.58 0.69
N GLU A 313 -3.87 13.68 1.40
CA GLU A 313 -3.55 12.34 0.88
C GLU A 313 -4.59 11.34 1.37
N ILE A 314 -5.11 10.55 0.43
CA ILE A 314 -6.06 9.48 0.69
C ILE A 314 -5.30 8.16 0.78
N LYS A 315 -5.49 7.43 1.88
CA LYS A 315 -4.97 6.05 2.02
C LYS A 315 -5.89 4.98 1.43
N LEU A 316 -7.20 5.27 1.29
CA LEU A 316 -8.22 4.32 0.83
C LEU A 316 -9.35 5.03 0.05
N GLY A 317 -9.47 4.87 -1.27
CA GLY A 317 -10.63 5.39 -2.02
C GLY A 317 -10.85 4.75 -3.39
N MET A 318 -12.11 4.61 -3.85
CA MET A 318 -12.40 4.19 -5.24
C MET A 318 -13.38 5.11 -5.98
N ASN A 319 -14.03 6.09 -5.34
CA ASN A 319 -14.80 7.14 -6.02
C ASN A 319 -14.13 8.49 -5.74
N ARG A 320 -13.15 8.81 -6.60
CA ARG A 320 -12.15 9.87 -6.41
C ARG A 320 -12.82 11.25 -6.36
N SER A 321 -13.68 11.56 -7.33
CA SER A 321 -14.38 12.84 -7.40
C SER A 321 -15.38 13.01 -6.26
N THR A 322 -16.22 12.02 -5.96
CA THR A 322 -17.20 12.15 -4.86
C THR A 322 -16.51 12.25 -3.49
N LEU A 323 -15.41 11.53 -3.27
CA LEU A 323 -14.66 11.63 -2.02
C LEU A 323 -13.93 12.98 -1.92
N ALA A 324 -13.35 13.45 -3.02
CA ALA A 324 -12.73 14.77 -3.09
C ALA A 324 -13.75 15.87 -2.80
N GLU A 325 -14.96 15.80 -3.37
CA GLU A 325 -16.07 16.72 -3.07
C GLU A 325 -16.53 16.64 -1.61
N GLN A 326 -16.59 15.45 -1.02
CA GLN A 326 -16.93 15.27 0.40
C GLN A 326 -15.85 15.85 1.33
N ILE A 327 -14.58 15.75 0.94
CA ILE A 327 -13.46 16.37 1.64
C ILE A 327 -13.57 17.89 1.51
N ARG A 328 -13.76 18.42 0.30
CA ARG A 328 -14.02 19.84 0.04
C ARG A 328 -15.17 20.37 0.89
N ALA A 329 -16.30 19.69 0.92
CA ALA A 329 -17.44 20.06 1.77
C ALA A 329 -17.13 19.98 3.28
N SER A 330 -16.11 19.24 3.70
CA SER A 330 -15.65 19.24 5.09
C SER A 330 -14.76 20.46 5.38
N PHE A 331 -13.94 20.90 4.42
CA PHE A 331 -13.22 22.17 4.49
C PHE A 331 -14.19 23.35 4.60
N LEU A 332 -15.14 23.48 3.67
CA LEU A 332 -16.11 24.57 3.67
C LEU A 332 -17.02 24.62 4.92
N ARG A 333 -17.18 23.50 5.64
CA ARG A 333 -17.93 23.47 6.91
C ARG A 333 -17.08 23.84 8.12
N ALA A 334 -15.77 23.63 8.06
CA ALA A 334 -14.87 23.82 9.18
C ALA A 334 -14.06 25.11 9.10
N THR A 335 -13.98 25.72 7.92
CA THR A 335 -13.18 26.91 7.63
C THR A 335 -14.00 27.92 6.86
N ASP A 336 -13.56 29.18 6.88
CA ASP A 336 -14.11 30.24 6.05
C ASP A 336 -13.61 30.17 4.60
N GLY A 337 -13.28 28.98 4.09
CA GLY A 337 -12.73 28.80 2.74
C GLY A 337 -11.26 28.35 2.67
N PHE A 338 -10.72 28.30 1.46
CA PHE A 338 -9.35 27.91 1.13
C PHE A 338 -8.86 28.55 -0.18
N ASN A 339 -7.55 28.76 -0.32
CA ASN A 339 -6.91 29.26 -1.55
C ASN A 339 -6.57 28.15 -2.55
N GLY A 340 -6.61 26.90 -2.12
CA GLY A 340 -6.43 25.76 -3.00
C GLY A 340 -6.54 24.48 -2.20
N LEU A 341 -7.23 23.50 -2.75
CA LEU A 341 -7.35 22.19 -2.14
C LEU A 341 -6.99 21.13 -3.16
N THR A 342 -5.92 20.41 -2.87
CA THR A 342 -5.47 19.28 -3.66
C THR A 342 -5.80 18.01 -2.91
N VAL A 343 -6.53 17.10 -3.54
CA VAL A 343 -6.87 15.78 -2.97
C VAL A 343 -6.21 14.71 -3.82
N SER A 344 -5.22 14.02 -3.25
CA SER A 344 -4.41 13.02 -3.94
C SER A 344 -4.74 11.61 -3.46
N HIS A 345 -4.79 10.68 -4.42
CA HIS A 345 -4.91 9.25 -4.17
C HIS A 345 -4.03 8.48 -5.16
N GLY A 346 -2.81 8.15 -4.72
CA GLY A 346 -1.82 7.53 -5.60
C GLY A 346 -1.38 8.49 -6.71
N SER A 347 -1.61 8.12 -7.98
CA SER A 347 -1.24 8.96 -9.13
C SER A 347 -2.33 9.96 -9.55
N ASN A 348 -3.48 9.95 -8.88
CA ASN A 348 -4.60 10.82 -9.23
C ASN A 348 -4.68 11.97 -8.27
N THR A 349 -4.95 13.15 -8.81
CA THR A 349 -5.02 14.39 -8.08
C THR A 349 -6.22 15.16 -8.56
N GLU A 350 -7.15 15.43 -7.64
CA GLU A 350 -8.23 16.39 -7.85
C GLU A 350 -7.77 17.74 -7.30
N PHE A 351 -7.97 18.80 -8.06
CA PHE A 351 -7.65 20.17 -7.64
C PHE A 351 -8.93 20.99 -7.60
N PHE A 352 -9.14 21.68 -6.48
CA PHE A 352 -10.20 22.66 -6.30
C PHE A 352 -9.61 24.05 -6.28
N ASN A 353 -10.25 24.95 -7.04
CA ASN A 353 -9.92 26.35 -7.12
C ASN A 353 -10.12 27.06 -5.75
N PRO A 354 -9.57 28.27 -5.58
CA PRO A 354 -9.86 29.08 -4.40
C PRO A 354 -11.36 29.24 -4.19
N GLU A 355 -11.81 29.07 -2.95
CA GLU A 355 -13.21 29.21 -2.55
C GLU A 355 -13.29 29.90 -1.20
N TRP A 356 -13.91 31.08 -1.19
CA TRP A 356 -14.14 31.90 0.00
C TRP A 356 -15.61 32.38 0.03
N PRO A 357 -16.25 32.48 1.21
CA PRO A 357 -17.65 32.86 1.39
C PRO A 357 -18.07 34.17 0.71
N GLU A 358 -17.13 35.10 0.48
CA GLU A 358 -17.43 36.45 0.00
C GLU A 358 -17.44 36.59 -1.54
N PHE A 359 -17.10 35.55 -2.31
CA PHE A 359 -17.11 35.63 -3.78
C PHE A 359 -18.47 35.32 -4.43
N GLU A 360 -19.52 34.97 -3.68
CA GLU A 360 -20.86 34.70 -4.25
C GLU A 360 -21.78 35.93 -4.34
N GLN A 361 -21.32 37.15 -4.04
CA GLN A 361 -22.17 38.35 -4.10
C GLN A 361 -21.46 39.60 -4.65
N GLU A 362 -20.90 39.58 -5.86
CA GLU A 362 -20.60 40.85 -6.57
C GLU A 362 -20.45 40.77 -8.11
N ASP A 363 -20.91 39.68 -8.77
CA ASP A 363 -20.89 39.57 -10.24
C ASP A 363 -22.25 39.89 -10.91
N LEU A 364 -23.07 40.74 -10.28
CA LEU A 364 -24.27 41.30 -10.91
C LEU A 364 -24.13 42.82 -11.00
N GLN A 365 -23.91 43.30 -12.24
CA GLN A 365 -23.86 44.69 -12.72
C GLN A 365 -22.49 45.38 -12.66
N ILE A 366 -21.56 44.94 -13.52
CA ILE A 366 -20.73 45.89 -14.24
C ILE A 366 -21.39 46.08 -15.62
N GLU A 367 -22.22 47.11 -15.76
CA GLU A 367 -22.58 47.64 -17.08
C GLU A 367 -21.28 48.09 -17.74
N ILE A 368 -20.89 47.43 -18.83
CA ILE A 368 -19.82 47.88 -19.70
C ILE A 368 -20.34 49.14 -20.39
N ASP A 369 -19.81 50.30 -20.00
CA ASP A 369 -20.05 51.56 -20.70
C ASP A 369 -19.34 51.50 -22.06
N GLU A 370 -20.11 51.28 -23.14
CA GLU A 370 -19.63 51.17 -24.52
C GLU A 370 -19.13 52.51 -25.11
N THR A 371 -18.92 53.56 -24.32
CA THR A 371 -18.52 54.89 -24.82
C THR A 371 -17.02 55.20 -24.81
N ILE A 372 -16.15 54.24 -24.48
CA ILE A 372 -14.69 54.46 -24.58
C ILE A 372 -14.19 54.07 -25.97
N THR A 373 -14.11 55.06 -26.87
CA THR A 373 -13.34 54.99 -28.12
C THR A 373 -11.84 55.21 -27.86
N PHE A 374 -11.01 54.36 -28.47
CA PHE A 374 -9.54 54.37 -28.42
C PHE A 374 -8.89 55.60 -29.06
#